data_AF-A0AAP8N6Z6-F1
#
_entry.id   AF-A0AAP8N6Z6-F1
#
_cell.length_a   1.000
_cell.length_b   1.000
_cell.length_c   1.000
_cell.angle_alpha   90.00
_cell.angle_beta   90.00
_cell.angle_gamma   90.00
#
_symmetry.space_group_name_H-M   'P 1'
#
loop_
_entity.id
_entity.type
_entity.pdbx_description
1 polymer ?
#
loop_
_entity_poly.entity_id
_entity_poly.type
_entity_poly.pdbx_seq_one_letter_code
_entity_poly.pdbx_strand_id
1 'polypeptide(L)'
;IEIAKERSLSVIPFFHVYGMNISMNLSILMANEMIILPRFDIMEVLTTIKNEQPTLFPGVPTMYVAIINHPEAEKYGIDCIKVCNSGSA
;
A
#
# COMPACT_ATOMS: atom_id res chain seq x y z
N ILE A 1 1.10 11.05 9.31
CA ILE A 1 1.09 11.40 7.88
C ILE A 1 1.58 12.83 7.77
N GLU A 2 2.79 13.01 7.25
CA GLU A 2 3.39 14.33 7.00
C GLU A 2 3.40 14.63 5.49
N ILE A 3 3.19 15.90 5.11
CA ILE A 3 3.24 16.33 3.70
C ILE A 3 4.66 16.09 3.15
N ALA A 4 4.75 15.57 1.93
CA ALA A 4 5.97 15.33 1.18
C ALA A 4 6.98 14.37 1.82
N LYS A 5 6.54 13.52 2.77
CA LYS A 5 7.41 12.57 3.48
C LYS A 5 6.92 11.12 3.47
N GLU A 6 5.70 10.87 3.02
CA GLU A 6 5.15 9.52 3.02
C GLU A 6 5.32 8.84 1.66
N ARG A 7 5.32 7.51 1.68
CA ARG A 7 5.49 6.64 0.51
C ARG A 7 4.29 5.70 0.46
N SER A 8 3.45 5.83 -0.56
CA SER A 8 2.19 5.11 -0.68
C SER A 8 2.30 3.93 -1.64
N LEU A 9 2.20 2.71 -1.10
CA LEU A 9 2.14 1.49 -1.91
C LEU A 9 0.73 1.35 -2.49
N SER A 10 0.60 1.69 -3.77
CA SER A 10 -0.64 1.81 -4.51
C SER A 10 -0.86 0.59 -5.41
N VAL A 11 -1.65 -0.36 -4.90
CA VAL A 11 -1.97 -1.63 -5.58
C VAL A 11 -3.44 -1.71 -6.00
N ILE A 12 -4.26 -0.78 -5.51
CA ILE A 12 -5.69 -0.70 -5.83
C ILE A 12 -5.87 0.01 -7.18
N PRO A 13 -6.78 -0.47 -8.06
CA PRO A 13 -6.99 0.16 -9.34
C PRO A 13 -7.51 1.60 -9.24
N PHE A 14 -6.88 2.53 -9.96
CA PHE A 14 -7.25 3.95 -9.95
C PHE A 14 -8.58 4.26 -10.64
N PHE A 15 -9.12 3.34 -11.45
CA PHE A 15 -10.44 3.50 -12.06
C PHE A 15 -11.59 3.28 -11.04
N HIS A 16 -11.31 2.71 -9.86
CA HIS A 16 -12.28 2.59 -8.79
C HIS A 16 -12.16 3.79 -7.82
N VAL A 17 -13.28 4.32 -7.33
CA VAL A 17 -13.31 5.55 -6.50
C VAL A 17 -12.38 5.50 -5.28
N TYR A 18 -12.20 4.31 -4.69
CA TYR A 18 -11.28 4.10 -3.57
C TYR A 18 -9.82 4.25 -3.98
N GLY A 19 -9.38 3.57 -5.06
CA GLY A 19 -8.03 3.72 -5.59
C GLY A 19 -7.78 5.14 -6.11
N MET A 20 -8.77 5.75 -6.77
CA MET A 20 -8.70 7.13 -7.25
C MET A 20 -8.47 8.11 -6.10
N ASN A 21 -9.23 8.02 -5.02
CA ASN A 21 -9.15 9.01 -3.94
C ASN A 21 -8.01 8.71 -2.95
N ILE A 22 -7.92 7.48 -2.45
CA ILE A 22 -7.03 7.16 -1.32
C ILE A 22 -5.62 6.80 -1.79
N SER A 23 -5.46 6.15 -2.94
CA SER A 23 -4.13 5.91 -3.51
C SER A 23 -3.64 7.09 -4.34
N MET A 24 -4.40 7.52 -5.35
CA MET A 24 -3.94 8.52 -6.32
C MET A 24 -4.05 9.97 -5.79
N ASN A 25 -5.28 10.47 -5.61
CA ASN A 25 -5.52 11.89 -5.30
C ASN A 25 -4.90 12.30 -3.95
N LEU A 26 -4.99 11.46 -2.92
CA LEU A 26 -4.40 11.74 -1.62
C LEU A 26 -2.87 11.85 -1.73
N SER A 27 -2.21 10.96 -2.47
CA SER A 27 -0.75 11.04 -2.64
C SER A 27 -0.35 12.30 -3.41
N ILE A 28 -1.10 12.67 -4.45
CA ILE A 28 -0.88 13.93 -5.20
C ILE A 28 -1.07 15.14 -4.28
N LEU A 29 -2.18 15.20 -3.55
CA LEU A 29 -2.51 16.30 -2.64
C LEU A 29 -1.43 16.49 -1.55
N MET A 30 -0.91 15.38 -1.03
CA MET A 30 0.10 15.36 0.04
C MET A 30 1.54 15.43 -0.49
N ALA A 31 1.75 15.48 -1.81
CA ALA A 31 3.07 15.37 -2.44
C ALA A 31 3.86 14.12 -2.02
N ASN A 32 3.17 13.00 -1.79
CA ASN A 32 3.76 11.73 -1.40
C ASN A 32 4.34 11.00 -2.63
N GLU A 33 5.37 10.18 -2.39
CA GLU A 33 5.82 9.21 -3.38
C GLU A 33 4.74 8.14 -3.56
N MET A 34 4.46 7.77 -4.81
CA MET A 34 3.49 6.74 -5.16
C MET A 34 4.21 5.55 -5.79
N ILE A 35 4.30 4.45 -5.05
CA ILE A 35 4.87 3.19 -5.51
C ILE A 35 3.72 2.38 -6.12
N ILE A 36 3.69 2.26 -7.44
CA ILE A 36 2.53 1.72 -8.15
C ILE A 36 2.81 0.28 -8.57
N LEU A 37 1.94 -0.64 -8.15
CA LEU A 37 1.88 -2.00 -8.69
C LEU A 37 0.58 -2.15 -9.51
N PRO A 38 0.64 -2.67 -10.74
CA PRO A 38 -0.52 -2.69 -11.65
C PRO A 38 -1.63 -3.66 -11.19
N ARG A 39 -1.29 -4.63 -10.34
CA ARG A 39 -2.21 -5.63 -9.78
C ARG A 39 -1.65 -6.14 -8.46
N PHE A 40 -2.52 -6.78 -7.66
CA PHE A 40 -2.09 -7.44 -6.45
C PHE A 40 -1.47 -8.81 -6.75
N ASP A 41 -0.21 -8.95 -6.38
CA ASP A 41 0.50 -10.22 -6.19
C ASP A 41 1.21 -10.15 -4.84
N ILE A 42 0.99 -11.15 -3.98
CA ILE A 42 1.48 -11.10 -2.59
C ILE A 42 3.00 -11.06 -2.51
N MET A 43 3.70 -11.77 -3.40
CA MET A 43 5.17 -11.80 -3.39
C MET A 43 5.75 -10.51 -3.92
N GLU A 44 5.14 -9.93 -4.96
CA GLU A 44 5.53 -8.62 -5.50
C GLU A 44 5.31 -7.52 -4.45
N VAL A 45 4.17 -7.54 -3.74
CA VAL A 45 3.87 -6.61 -2.64
C VAL A 45 4.88 -6.73 -1.52
N LEU A 46 5.14 -7.94 -1.00
CA LEU A 46 6.09 -8.14 0.10
C LEU A 46 7.52 -7.74 -0.30
N THR A 47 7.94 -8.10 -1.52
CA THR A 47 9.26 -7.70 -2.04
C THR A 47 9.37 -6.19 -2.21
N THR A 48 8.30 -5.54 -2.67
CA THR A 48 8.23 -4.07 -2.78
C THR A 48 8.26 -3.42 -1.40
N ILE A 49 7.56 -3.97 -0.40
CA ILE A 49 7.63 -3.48 0.98
C ILE A 49 9.07 -3.53 1.50
N LYS A 50 9.76 -4.65 1.27
CA LYS A 50 11.15 -4.82 1.70
C LYS A 50 12.08 -3.80 1.06
N ASN A 51 11.98 -3.59 -0.25
CA ASN A 51 12.89 -2.72 -1.00
C ASN A 51 12.56 -1.23 -0.85
N GLU A 52 11.28 -0.90 -0.85
CA GLU A 52 10.79 0.48 -0.92
C GLU A 52 10.22 1.00 0.40
N GLN A 53 10.15 0.19 1.46
CA GLN A 53 9.78 0.64 2.81
C GLN A 53 8.59 1.64 2.83
N PRO A 54 7.44 1.29 2.21
CA PRO A 54 6.30 2.19 2.11
C PRO A 54 5.72 2.46 3.49
N THR A 55 5.23 3.69 3.70
CA THR A 55 4.67 4.11 4.99
C THR A 55 3.14 4.07 5.01
N LEU A 56 2.51 4.05 3.83
CA LEU A 56 1.07 3.94 3.66
C LEU A 56 0.76 2.73 2.78
N PHE A 57 -0.21 1.93 3.20
CA PHE A 57 -0.73 0.84 2.37
C PHE A 57 -2.26 0.90 2.33
N PRO A 58 -2.85 1.56 1.32
CA PRO A 58 -4.26 1.42 1.00
C PRO A 58 -4.52 0.03 0.39
N GLY A 59 -5.37 -0.76 1.05
CA GLY A 59 -5.70 -2.12 0.63
C GLY A 59 -7.19 -2.43 0.77
N VAL A 60 -7.65 -3.52 0.17
CA VAL A 60 -8.95 -4.15 0.49
C VAL A 60 -8.75 -5.25 1.54
N PRO A 61 -9.78 -5.69 2.28
CA PRO A 61 -9.63 -6.68 3.36
C PRO A 61 -8.91 -7.97 2.95
N THR A 62 -9.16 -8.47 1.75
CA THR A 62 -8.53 -9.70 1.24
C THR A 62 -7.01 -9.57 1.06
N MET A 63 -6.49 -8.37 0.76
CA MET A 63 -5.05 -8.12 0.67
C MET A 63 -4.38 -8.22 2.04
N TYR A 64 -5.01 -7.66 3.08
CA TYR A 64 -4.53 -7.78 4.46
C TYR A 64 -4.57 -9.23 4.95
N VAL A 65 -5.65 -9.96 4.64
CA VAL A 65 -5.75 -11.40 4.95
C VAL A 65 -4.62 -12.18 4.28
N ALA A 66 -4.28 -11.86 3.02
CA ALA A 66 -3.17 -12.51 2.33
C ALA A 66 -1.81 -12.22 2.99
N ILE A 67 -1.56 -10.98 3.42
CA ILE A 67 -0.32 -10.61 4.13
C ILE A 67 -0.23 -11.30 5.49
N ILE A 68 -1.29 -11.24 6.30
CA ILE A 68 -1.32 -11.83 7.65
C ILE A 68 -1.11 -13.35 7.60
N ASN A 69 -1.63 -14.02 6.58
CA ASN A 69 -1.48 -15.47 6.42
C ASN A 69 -0.19 -15.89 5.72
N HIS A 70 0.64 -14.95 5.26
CA HIS A 70 1.91 -15.30 4.62
C HIS A 70 2.97 -15.62 5.70
N PRO A 71 3.51 -16.85 5.74
CA PRO A 71 4.31 -17.34 6.88
C PRO A 71 5.62 -16.57 7.10
N GLU A 72 6.10 -15.86 6.08
CA GLU A 72 7.32 -15.07 6.15
C GLU A 72 7.09 -13.56 6.05
N ALA A 73 5.85 -13.07 6.19
CA ALA A 73 5.53 -11.65 5.98
C ALA A 73 6.42 -10.71 6.81
N GLU A 74 6.69 -11.03 8.08
CA GLU A 74 7.54 -10.23 8.96
C GLU A 74 8.97 -10.08 8.44
N LYS A 75 9.52 -11.06 7.69
CA LYS A 75 10.87 -10.99 7.12
C LYS A 75 11.02 -9.92 6.04
N TYR A 76 9.91 -9.38 5.55
CA TYR A 76 9.88 -8.32 4.54
C TYR A 76 9.82 -6.91 5.16
N GLY A 77 9.82 -6.78 6.50
CA GLY A 77 9.85 -5.47 7.17
C GLY A 77 8.54 -4.72 7.05
N ILE A 78 7.40 -5.41 7.24
CA ILE A 78 6.06 -4.82 7.16
C ILE A 78 5.78 -3.77 8.25
N ASP A 79 6.64 -3.68 9.27
CA ASP A 79 6.61 -2.67 10.33
C ASP A 79 6.93 -1.25 9.85
N CYS A 80 7.43 -1.08 8.62
CA CYS A 80 7.59 0.23 8.00
C CYS A 80 6.25 0.94 7.71
N ILE A 81 5.16 0.16 7.60
CA ILE A 81 3.82 0.67 7.31
C ILE A 81 3.26 1.34 8.56
N LYS A 82 3.11 2.67 8.51
CA LYS A 82 2.56 3.49 9.59
C LYS A 82 1.03 3.51 9.57
N VAL A 83 0.43 3.36 8.39
CA VAL A 83 -1.03 3.43 8.20
C VAL A 83 -1.50 2.33 7.27
N CYS A 84 -2.35 1.46 7.81
CA CYS A 84 -3.13 0.49 7.08
C CYS A 84 -4.54 1.07 6.85
N ASN A 85 -4.85 1.48 5.62
CA ASN A 85 -6.21 1.91 5.25
C ASN A 85 -6.92 0.75 4.54
N SER A 86 -8.07 0.33 5.07
CA SER A 86 -8.88 -0.76 4.51
C SER A 86 -10.27 -0.26 4.17
N GLY A 87 -10.77 -0.58 2.98
CA GLY A 87 -12.08 -0.18 2.52
C GLY A 87 -12.46 -0.83 1.19
N SER A 88 -13.62 -0.45 0.66
CA SER A 88 -14.09 -0.87 -0.67
C SER A 88 -14.24 -2.39 -0.83
N ALA A 89 -14.98 -3.02 0.09
CA ALA A 89 -15.27 -4.45 0.13
C ALA A 89 -16.77 -4.70 0.18
#